data_AF-I9TD23-F1
#
_entry.id   AF-I9TD23-F1
#
_cell.length_a   1.000
_cell.length_b   1.000
_cell.length_c   1.000
_cell.angle_alpha   90.00
_cell.angle_beta   90.00
_cell.angle_gamma   90.00
#
_symmetry.space_group_name_H-M   'P 1'
#
loop_
_entity.id
_entity.type
_entity.pdbx_description
1 polymer ?
#
loop_
_entity_poly.entity_id
_entity_poly.type
_entity_poly.pdbx_seq_one_letter_code
_entity_poly.pdbx_strand_id
1 'polypeptide(L)'
;MKLKFKAIASLCSAMIFSAAIFGVIYSCSSDECDIINSSMEDVVVNKNPLMISVENSNEFLAFIKENESVMAKFLMYKETLSESDYNELMSNVNDDDYLLDIINKADMLNDLQRLGAKMNSLLANTQYERLNQMEKIQLFNDYFEASNIVKVKTRSEVLYATCYEQYNSARNYAEAKCSAAVLACSCLIVSGPGACACVLAALDKLDDDLQAAKRDFENCQRQHH
;
A
#
# COMPACT_ATOMS: atom_id res chain seq x y z
N MET A 1 24.81 -7.77 -36.97
CA MET A 1 23.94 -8.96 -37.08
C MET A 1 24.12 -9.79 -35.80
N LYS A 2 23.02 -9.98 -35.04
CA LYS A 2 22.84 -10.86 -33.86
C LYS A 2 23.71 -10.49 -32.64
N LEU A 3 23.19 -10.16 -31.46
CA LEU A 3 22.17 -10.89 -30.69
C LEU A 3 21.05 -9.96 -30.16
N LYS A 4 19.87 -10.05 -30.77
CA LYS A 4 18.58 -9.89 -30.08
C LYS A 4 18.07 -11.29 -29.71
N PHE A 5 17.17 -11.37 -28.73
CA PHE A 5 16.50 -12.56 -28.17
C PHE A 5 17.17 -13.22 -26.94
N LYS A 6 16.98 -12.61 -25.75
CA LYS A 6 16.68 -13.39 -24.53
C LYS A 6 16.13 -12.60 -23.33
N ALA A 7 16.07 -11.27 -23.37
CA ALA A 7 15.52 -10.48 -22.25
C ALA A 7 14.00 -10.21 -22.30
N ILE A 8 13.32 -10.51 -23.41
CA ILE A 8 11.88 -10.17 -23.58
C ILE A 8 10.96 -11.18 -22.88
N ALA A 9 11.45 -12.39 -22.55
CA ALA A 9 10.64 -13.40 -21.85
C ALA A 9 10.55 -13.19 -20.32
N SER A 10 11.42 -12.38 -19.73
CA SER A 10 11.46 -12.15 -18.27
C SER A 10 10.58 -10.99 -17.79
N LEU A 11 10.26 -10.04 -18.68
CA LEU A 11 9.39 -8.90 -18.39
C LEU A 11 7.90 -9.28 -18.48
N CYS A 12 7.54 -10.20 -19.38
CA CYS A 12 6.16 -10.70 -19.49
C CYS A 12 5.75 -11.55 -18.28
N SER A 13 6.66 -12.33 -17.67
CA SER A 13 6.30 -13.07 -16.46
C SER A 13 6.08 -12.15 -15.26
N ALA A 14 6.89 -11.09 -15.11
CA ALA A 14 6.72 -10.12 -14.02
C ALA A 14 5.42 -9.32 -14.14
N MET A 15 5.00 -8.92 -15.35
CA MET A 15 3.72 -8.24 -15.56
C MET A 15 2.50 -9.16 -15.36
N ILE A 16 2.63 -10.46 -15.61
CA ILE A 16 1.55 -11.43 -15.34
C ILE A 16 1.43 -11.68 -13.83
N PHE A 17 2.55 -11.70 -13.09
CA PHE A 17 2.50 -11.83 -11.62
C PHE A 17 1.96 -10.58 -10.92
N SER A 18 2.26 -9.38 -11.40
CA SER A 18 1.64 -8.15 -10.86
C SER A 18 0.13 -8.11 -11.16
N ALA A 19 -0.30 -8.42 -12.38
CA ALA A 19 -1.71 -8.46 -12.76
C ALA A 19 -2.50 -9.56 -12.02
N ALA A 20 -1.89 -10.71 -11.72
CA ALA A 20 -2.53 -11.78 -10.95
C ALA A 20 -2.77 -11.38 -9.48
N ILE A 21 -1.85 -10.62 -8.87
CA ILE A 21 -2.04 -10.09 -7.51
C ILE A 21 -3.16 -9.05 -7.50
N PHE A 22 -3.22 -8.14 -8.50
CA PHE A 22 -4.35 -7.22 -8.64
C PHE A 22 -5.68 -7.95 -8.91
N GLY A 23 -5.67 -9.05 -9.66
CA GLY A 23 -6.86 -9.84 -9.99
C GLY A 23 -7.44 -10.63 -8.82
N VAL A 24 -6.60 -11.18 -7.93
CA VAL A 24 -7.07 -11.88 -6.72
C VAL A 24 -7.67 -10.90 -5.71
N ILE A 25 -7.16 -9.67 -5.64
CA ILE A 25 -7.70 -8.59 -4.80
C ILE A 25 -9.09 -8.14 -5.30
N TYR A 26 -9.35 -8.19 -6.61
CA TYR A 26 -10.64 -7.79 -7.21
C TYR A 26 -11.77 -8.81 -7.03
N SER A 27 -11.49 -10.03 -6.56
CA SER A 27 -12.51 -11.08 -6.38
C SER A 27 -13.09 -11.18 -4.96
N CYS A 28 -12.71 -10.32 -4.02
CA CYS A 28 -13.51 -10.12 -2.80
C CYS A 28 -14.72 -9.22 -3.13
N SER A 29 -15.68 -9.79 -3.86
CA SER A 29 -17.04 -9.26 -3.92
C SER A 29 -17.59 -9.26 -2.49
N SER A 30 -18.05 -8.09 -2.07
CA SER A 30 -18.64 -7.79 -0.77
C SER A 30 -19.96 -8.54 -0.55
N ASP A 31 -19.94 -9.86 -0.40
CA ASP A 31 -21.15 -10.64 -0.08
C ASP A 31 -20.95 -11.80 0.91
N GLU A 32 -19.78 -11.94 1.56
CA GLU A 32 -19.63 -12.82 2.73
C GLU A 32 -18.77 -12.15 3.82
N CYS A 33 -19.32 -11.10 4.43
CA CYS A 33 -18.88 -10.64 5.74
C CYS A 33 -20.14 -10.51 6.60
N ASP A 34 -20.60 -11.65 7.12
CA ASP A 34 -21.67 -11.67 8.12
C ASP A 34 -21.23 -10.82 9.32
N ILE A 35 -21.92 -9.70 9.51
CA ILE A 35 -21.77 -8.81 10.66
C ILE A 35 -22.24 -9.58 11.90
N ILE A 36 -21.31 -10.17 12.64
CA ILE A 36 -21.59 -10.68 13.99
C ILE A 36 -21.43 -9.52 14.96
N ASN A 37 -22.58 -8.99 15.37
CA ASN A 37 -22.73 -8.09 16.50
C ASN A 37 -22.38 -8.86 17.80
N SER A 38 -21.20 -8.63 18.38
CA SER A 38 -20.84 -9.17 19.70
C SER A 38 -19.89 -8.23 20.45
N SER A 39 -20.14 -8.10 21.74
CA SER A 39 -19.48 -7.27 22.73
C SER A 39 -17.95 -7.38 22.74
N MET A 40 -17.31 -6.27 23.17
CA MET A 40 -15.88 -5.98 23.27
C MET A 40 -15.00 -6.95 24.11
N GLU A 41 -15.51 -8.13 24.46
CA GLU A 41 -14.80 -9.20 25.19
C GLU A 41 -14.56 -10.46 24.35
N ASP A 42 -15.12 -10.56 23.13
CA ASP A 42 -15.09 -11.77 22.28
C ASP A 42 -14.33 -11.59 20.95
N VAL A 43 -13.60 -10.47 20.79
CA VAL A 43 -12.70 -10.23 19.64
C VAL A 43 -11.33 -10.85 19.93
N VAL A 44 -11.30 -12.11 20.32
CA VAL A 44 -10.21 -12.99 19.89
C VAL A 44 -10.73 -13.62 18.60
N VAL A 45 -10.78 -12.81 17.54
CA VAL A 45 -10.68 -13.35 16.18
C VAL A 45 -9.51 -14.32 16.23
N ASN A 46 -9.70 -15.55 15.78
CA ASN A 46 -8.75 -16.65 15.85
C ASN A 46 -7.56 -16.36 14.89
N LYS A 47 -6.90 -15.22 15.09
CA LYS A 47 -5.80 -14.70 14.32
C LYS A 47 -4.64 -15.63 14.58
N ASN A 48 -4.06 -16.14 13.50
CA ASN A 48 -2.97 -17.10 13.58
C ASN A 48 -1.91 -16.56 14.55
N PRO A 49 -1.51 -17.32 15.60
CA PRO A 49 -0.48 -16.89 16.55
C PRO A 49 0.82 -16.42 15.87
N LEU A 50 1.14 -16.98 14.71
CA LEU A 50 2.27 -16.57 13.88
C LEU A 50 2.08 -15.16 13.32
N MET A 51 0.87 -14.79 12.86
CA MET A 51 0.56 -13.43 12.41
C MET A 51 0.67 -12.43 13.56
N ILE A 52 0.12 -12.75 14.74
CA ILE A 52 0.25 -11.89 15.93
C ILE A 52 1.73 -11.67 16.28
N SER A 53 2.54 -12.73 16.22
CA SER A 53 3.97 -12.64 16.49
C SER A 53 4.71 -11.75 15.48
N VAL A 54 4.35 -11.86 14.20
CA VAL A 54 4.92 -11.04 13.12
C VAL A 54 4.49 -9.59 13.22
N GLU A 55 3.22 -9.32 13.49
CA GLU A 55 2.65 -7.97 13.64
C GLU A 55 3.36 -7.17 14.74
N ASN A 56 3.74 -7.84 15.83
CA ASN A 56 4.45 -7.24 16.96
C ASN A 56 5.98 -7.28 16.81
N SER A 57 6.50 -7.77 15.68
CA SER A 57 7.94 -7.85 15.45
C SER A 57 8.54 -6.47 15.15
N ASN A 58 9.79 -6.26 15.57
CA ASN A 58 10.51 -5.02 15.32
C ASN A 58 10.69 -4.77 13.81
N GLU A 59 10.88 -5.83 13.02
CA GLU A 59 11.04 -5.73 11.57
C GLU A 59 9.76 -5.26 10.89
N PHE A 60 8.60 -5.80 11.29
CA PHE A 60 7.31 -5.39 10.74
C PHE A 60 6.98 -3.95 11.11
N LEU A 61 7.06 -3.58 12.39
CA LEU A 61 6.76 -2.22 12.85
C LEU A 61 7.73 -1.19 12.24
N ALA A 62 9.01 -1.54 12.07
CA ALA A 62 9.98 -0.68 11.41
C ALA A 62 9.68 -0.50 9.92
N PHE A 63 9.23 -1.57 9.24
CA PHE A 63 8.78 -1.49 7.84
C PHE A 63 7.55 -0.58 7.71
N ILE A 64 6.50 -0.83 8.50
CA ILE A 64 5.28 -0.03 8.46
C ILE A 64 5.58 1.45 8.66
N LYS A 65 6.34 1.80 9.70
CA LYS A 65 6.66 3.18 10.00
C LYS A 65 7.39 3.89 8.86
N GLU A 66 8.38 3.24 8.25
CA GLU A 66 9.11 3.84 7.12
C GLU A 66 8.21 3.93 5.88
N ASN A 67 7.38 2.92 5.65
CA ASN A 67 6.46 2.88 4.52
C ASN A 67 5.39 3.98 4.60
N GLU A 68 4.74 4.15 5.77
CA GLU A 68 3.80 5.25 6.02
C GLU A 68 4.45 6.62 5.81
N SER A 69 5.72 6.78 6.20
CA SER A 69 6.47 8.01 5.95
C SER A 69 6.69 8.26 4.45
N VAL A 70 7.02 7.22 3.68
CA VAL A 70 7.19 7.30 2.22
C VAL A 70 5.86 7.60 1.53
N MET A 71 4.77 6.94 1.95
CA MET A 71 3.41 7.20 1.48
C MET A 71 3.03 8.66 1.66
N ALA A 72 3.14 9.17 2.89
CA ALA A 72 2.80 10.55 3.19
C ALA A 72 3.62 11.54 2.37
N LYS A 73 4.93 11.30 2.22
CA LYS A 73 5.82 12.18 1.45
C LYS A 73 5.49 12.17 -0.04
N PHE A 74 5.19 11.01 -0.62
CA PHE A 74 4.77 10.91 -2.02
C PHE A 74 3.45 11.66 -2.26
N LEU A 75 2.45 11.45 -1.41
CA LEU A 75 1.15 12.13 -1.53
C LEU A 75 1.32 13.65 -1.44
N MET A 76 2.11 14.15 -0.48
CA MET A 76 2.43 15.58 -0.38
C MET A 76 3.14 16.10 -1.62
N TYR A 77 4.11 15.36 -2.17
CA TYR A 77 4.79 15.76 -3.39
C TYR A 77 3.82 15.81 -4.58
N LYS A 78 2.96 14.80 -4.74
CA LYS A 78 1.96 14.74 -5.80
C LYS A 78 1.01 15.95 -5.78
N GLU A 79 0.60 16.41 -4.59
CA GLU A 79 -0.20 17.62 -4.44
C GLU A 79 0.50 18.91 -4.93
N THR A 80 1.84 18.91 -5.04
CA THR A 80 2.60 20.05 -5.58
C THR A 80 2.73 20.03 -7.11
N LEU A 81 2.45 18.90 -7.75
CA LEU A 81 2.59 18.74 -9.19
C LEU A 81 1.41 19.36 -9.92
N SER A 82 1.70 20.04 -11.04
CA SER A 82 0.65 20.35 -12.01
C SER A 82 0.20 19.08 -12.73
N GLU A 83 -0.99 19.11 -13.35
CA GLU A 83 -1.49 17.99 -14.15
C GLU A 83 -0.53 17.65 -15.30
N SER A 84 0.12 18.65 -15.92
CA SER A 84 1.13 18.42 -16.95
C SER A 84 2.38 17.73 -16.40
N ASP A 85 2.90 18.19 -15.26
CA ASP A 85 4.11 17.61 -14.66
C ASP A 85 3.87 16.17 -14.18
N TYR A 86 2.66 15.91 -13.67
CA TYR A 86 2.25 14.57 -13.28
C TYR A 86 2.07 13.64 -14.48
N ASN A 87 1.45 14.11 -15.56
CA ASN A 87 1.32 13.31 -16.78
C ASN A 87 2.70 13.00 -17.40
N GLU A 88 3.62 13.96 -17.36
CA GLU A 88 5.00 13.76 -17.79
C GLU A 88 5.70 12.70 -16.92
N LEU A 89 5.52 12.76 -15.60
CA LEU A 89 5.99 11.75 -14.66
C LEU A 89 5.50 10.35 -15.02
N MET A 90 4.19 10.18 -15.17
CA MET A 90 3.61 8.87 -15.44
C MET A 90 3.99 8.33 -16.81
N SER A 91 4.19 9.21 -17.81
CA SER A 91 4.63 8.81 -19.15
C SER A 91 6.08 8.32 -19.21
N ASN A 92 6.92 8.73 -18.25
CA ASN A 92 8.36 8.41 -18.19
C ASN A 92 8.74 7.55 -16.97
N VAL A 93 7.76 6.96 -16.28
CA VAL A 93 7.98 6.12 -15.07
C VAL A 93 8.78 4.84 -15.35
N ASN A 94 9.05 4.52 -16.61
CA ASN A 94 9.87 3.39 -17.05
C ASN A 94 11.29 3.80 -17.47
N ASP A 95 11.61 5.10 -17.44
CA ASP A 95 12.94 5.64 -17.67
C ASP A 95 13.63 5.82 -16.32
N ASP A 96 14.66 5.00 -16.06
CA ASP A 96 15.37 4.98 -14.78
C ASP A 96 16.03 6.33 -14.44
N ASP A 97 16.52 7.07 -15.44
CA ASP A 97 17.17 8.38 -15.25
C ASP A 97 16.13 9.45 -14.91
N TYR A 98 14.99 9.42 -15.59
CA TYR A 98 13.87 10.33 -15.31
C TYR A 98 13.25 10.07 -13.94
N LEU A 99 13.07 8.80 -13.58
CA LEU A 99 12.59 8.39 -12.26
C LEU A 99 13.51 8.91 -11.15
N LEU A 100 14.82 8.76 -11.33
CA LEU A 100 15.80 9.24 -10.37
C LEU A 100 15.74 10.77 -10.21
N ASP A 101 15.61 11.53 -11.29
CA ASP A 101 15.46 12.98 -11.23
C ASP A 101 14.22 13.39 -10.42
N ILE A 102 13.09 12.71 -10.62
CA ILE A 102 11.85 12.98 -9.88
C ILE A 102 12.00 12.62 -8.40
N ILE A 103 12.62 11.49 -8.09
CA ILE A 103 12.85 11.07 -6.71
C ILE A 103 13.80 12.02 -5.98
N ASN A 104 14.78 12.58 -6.70
CA ASN A 104 15.63 13.65 -6.17
C ASN A 104 14.84 14.95 -5.96
N LYS A 105 13.98 15.34 -6.91
CA LYS A 105 13.10 16.52 -6.77
C LYS A 105 12.11 16.39 -5.62
N ALA A 106 11.58 15.19 -5.40
CA ALA A 106 10.70 14.86 -4.28
C ALA A 106 11.48 14.68 -2.95
N ASP A 107 12.81 14.76 -2.98
CA ASP A 107 13.70 14.49 -1.84
C ASP A 107 13.51 13.10 -1.22
N MET A 108 13.06 12.11 -2.00
CA MET A 108 12.66 10.79 -1.51
C MET A 108 13.76 9.73 -1.59
N LEU A 109 14.92 10.02 -2.18
CA LEU A 109 15.96 9.01 -2.43
C LEU A 109 16.40 8.29 -1.15
N ASN A 110 16.71 9.06 -0.10
CA ASN A 110 17.12 8.51 1.19
C ASN A 110 16.00 7.72 1.86
N ASP A 111 14.75 8.17 1.71
CA ASP A 111 13.58 7.51 2.31
C ASP A 111 13.33 6.16 1.63
N LEU A 112 13.41 6.11 0.31
CA LEU A 112 13.29 4.87 -0.46
C LEU A 112 14.45 3.89 -0.18
N GLN A 113 15.67 4.38 0.03
CA GLN A 113 16.80 3.55 0.46
C GLN A 113 16.57 2.92 1.84
N ARG A 114 16.09 3.71 2.81
CA ARG A 114 15.74 3.19 4.14
C ARG A 114 14.58 2.21 4.06
N LEU A 115 13.55 2.50 3.28
CA LEU A 115 12.41 1.61 3.06
C LEU A 115 12.87 0.25 2.50
N GLY A 116 13.76 0.23 1.51
CA GLY A 116 14.32 -1.02 0.99
C GLY A 116 15.07 -1.82 2.04
N ALA A 117 15.83 -1.16 2.92
CA ALA A 117 16.50 -1.85 4.03
C ALA A 117 15.49 -2.47 5.00
N LYS A 118 14.39 -1.77 5.32
CA LYS A 118 13.31 -2.30 6.19
C LYS A 118 12.54 -3.43 5.54
N MET A 119 12.23 -3.31 4.25
CA MET A 119 11.62 -4.36 3.44
C MET A 119 12.48 -5.63 3.47
N ASN A 120 13.78 -5.53 3.18
CA ASN A 120 14.68 -6.68 3.22
C ASN A 120 14.77 -7.30 4.62
N SER A 121 14.74 -6.48 5.67
CA SER A 121 14.72 -6.96 7.05
C SER A 121 13.45 -7.76 7.38
N LEU A 122 12.29 -7.30 6.92
CA LEU A 122 11.03 -8.01 7.12
C LEU A 122 10.96 -9.29 6.27
N LEU A 123 11.42 -9.24 5.02
CA LEU A 123 11.48 -10.41 4.14
C LEU A 123 12.44 -11.49 4.66
N ALA A 124 13.48 -11.10 5.40
CA ALA A 124 14.41 -12.02 6.08
C ALA A 124 13.88 -12.54 7.43
N ASN A 125 12.75 -12.03 7.93
CA ASN A 125 12.14 -12.53 9.16
C ASN A 125 11.52 -13.92 8.90
N THR A 126 12.05 -14.94 9.58
CA THR A 126 11.65 -16.35 9.37
C THR A 126 10.19 -16.64 9.74
N GLN A 127 9.60 -15.86 10.64
CA GLN A 127 8.18 -16.01 10.97
C GLN A 127 7.30 -15.40 9.88
N TYR A 128 7.68 -14.23 9.36
CA TYR A 128 7.01 -13.61 8.22
C TYR A 128 7.07 -14.49 6.97
N GLU A 129 8.24 -15.09 6.70
CA GLU A 129 8.43 -16.00 5.55
C GLU A 129 7.44 -17.18 5.58
N ARG A 130 7.19 -17.73 6.77
CA ARG A 130 6.29 -18.86 7.00
C ARG A 130 4.80 -18.54 6.80
N LEU A 131 4.43 -17.26 6.78
CA LEU A 131 3.07 -16.86 6.45
C LEU A 131 2.78 -17.14 4.97
N ASN A 132 1.61 -17.72 4.69
CA ASN A 132 1.13 -17.86 3.33
C ASN A 132 0.68 -16.49 2.77
N GLN A 133 0.36 -16.44 1.47
CA GLN A 133 0.01 -15.17 0.82
C GLN A 133 -1.26 -14.51 1.39
N MET A 134 -2.27 -15.30 1.75
CA MET A 134 -3.51 -14.78 2.36
C MET A 134 -3.24 -14.23 3.76
N GLU A 135 -2.44 -14.94 4.56
CA GLU A 135 -2.04 -14.48 5.90
C GLU A 135 -1.20 -13.19 5.84
N LYS A 136 -0.34 -13.04 4.82
CA LYS A 136 0.42 -11.81 4.59
C LYS A 136 -0.49 -10.63 4.24
N ILE A 137 -1.50 -10.84 3.40
CA ILE A 137 -2.49 -9.80 3.08
C ILE A 137 -3.31 -9.43 4.31
N GLN A 138 -3.81 -10.44 5.03
CA GLN A 138 -4.61 -10.25 6.23
C GLN A 138 -3.82 -9.53 7.34
N LEU A 139 -2.53 -9.84 7.48
CA LEU A 139 -1.64 -9.16 8.44
C LEU A 139 -1.65 -7.63 8.26
N PHE A 140 -1.57 -7.15 7.01
CA PHE A 140 -1.63 -5.71 6.73
C PHE A 140 -3.03 -5.15 6.96
N ASN A 141 -4.08 -5.83 6.49
CA ASN A 141 -5.45 -5.38 6.68
C ASN A 141 -5.79 -5.19 8.16
N ASP A 142 -5.52 -6.22 8.98
CA ASP A 142 -5.80 -6.20 10.41
C ASP A 142 -5.05 -5.06 11.11
N TYR A 143 -3.78 -4.82 10.74
CA TYR A 143 -2.96 -3.77 11.34
C TYR A 143 -3.54 -2.37 11.07
N PHE A 144 -3.85 -2.07 9.81
CA PHE A 144 -4.38 -0.74 9.42
C PHE A 144 -5.82 -0.52 9.92
N GLU A 145 -6.61 -1.59 10.05
CA GLU A 145 -7.94 -1.50 10.66
C GLU A 145 -7.87 -1.17 12.16
N ALA A 146 -7.00 -1.84 12.90
CA ALA A 146 -6.82 -1.61 14.33
C ALA A 146 -6.21 -0.23 14.65
N SER A 147 -5.27 0.26 13.84
CA SER A 147 -4.54 1.51 14.11
C SER A 147 -5.44 2.76 14.11
N ASN A 148 -6.58 2.74 13.42
CA ASN A 148 -7.49 3.87 13.30
C ASN A 148 -8.64 3.91 14.33
N ILE A 149 -8.81 2.87 15.15
CA ILE A 149 -9.74 2.90 16.31
C ILE A 149 -9.31 3.98 17.33
N VAL A 150 -8.04 4.39 17.32
CA VAL A 150 -7.42 5.29 18.31
C VAL A 150 -7.56 6.78 17.96
N LYS A 151 -8.09 7.16 16.79
CA LYS A 151 -8.16 8.57 16.35
C LYS A 151 -9.42 9.29 16.85
N VAL A 152 -9.24 10.48 17.43
CA VAL A 152 -10.34 11.33 17.94
C VAL A 152 -11.18 11.87 16.78
N LYS A 153 -12.50 11.63 16.81
CA LYS A 153 -13.42 12.04 15.74
C LYS A 153 -13.69 13.56 15.73
N THR A 154 -13.76 14.18 14.56
CA THR A 154 -14.18 15.58 14.39
C THR A 154 -15.71 15.75 14.37
N ARG A 155 -16.23 16.99 14.50
CA ARG A 155 -17.69 17.26 14.53
C ARG A 155 -18.43 16.81 13.26
N SER A 156 -17.79 16.92 12.09
CA SER A 156 -18.35 16.45 10.81
C SER A 156 -18.42 14.92 10.77
N GLU A 157 -17.41 14.25 11.35
CA GLU A 157 -17.32 12.79 11.42
C GLU A 157 -18.36 12.18 12.35
N VAL A 158 -18.83 12.93 13.35
CA VAL A 158 -19.97 12.52 14.19
C VAL A 158 -21.30 12.67 13.45
N LEU A 159 -21.44 13.71 12.62
CA LEU A 159 -22.69 13.98 11.88
C LEU A 159 -22.95 12.96 10.77
N TYR A 160 -21.89 12.47 10.12
CA TYR A 160 -21.95 11.44 9.07
C TYR A 160 -21.20 10.18 9.49
N ALA A 161 -21.48 9.68 10.70
CA ALA A 161 -20.74 8.58 11.30
C ALA A 161 -20.63 7.34 10.39
N THR A 162 -21.71 6.95 9.73
CA THR A 162 -21.74 5.79 8.81
C THR A 162 -20.91 6.05 7.54
N CYS A 163 -21.04 7.22 6.91
CA CYS A 163 -20.21 7.60 5.76
C CYS A 163 -18.73 7.65 6.14
N TYR A 164 -18.42 8.15 7.34
CA TYR A 164 -17.05 8.29 7.82
C TYR A 164 -16.42 6.95 8.19
N GLU A 165 -17.19 6.02 8.76
CA GLU A 165 -16.74 4.65 9.00
C GLU A 165 -16.39 3.93 7.69
N GLN A 166 -17.23 4.07 6.66
CA GLN A 166 -16.94 3.56 5.31
C GLN A 166 -15.70 4.21 4.70
N TYR A 167 -15.59 5.53 4.81
CA TYR A 167 -14.43 6.28 4.32
C TYR A 167 -13.12 5.80 4.99
N ASN A 168 -13.11 5.67 6.32
CA ASN A 168 -11.93 5.18 7.03
C ASN A 168 -11.60 3.74 6.69
N SER A 169 -12.60 2.86 6.57
CA SER A 169 -12.38 1.47 6.14
C SER A 169 -11.74 1.41 4.75
N ALA A 170 -12.23 2.19 3.79
CA ALA A 170 -11.65 2.27 2.45
C ALA A 170 -10.21 2.80 2.46
N ARG A 171 -9.91 3.80 3.31
CA ARG A 171 -8.54 4.31 3.48
C ARG A 171 -7.60 3.27 4.07
N ASN A 172 -8.01 2.57 5.13
CA ASN A 172 -7.23 1.52 5.77
C ASN A 172 -6.88 0.43 4.76
N TYR A 173 -7.88 0.02 3.99
CA TYR A 173 -7.72 -0.97 2.95
C TYR A 173 -6.74 -0.52 1.87
N ALA A 174 -6.80 0.75 1.44
CA ALA A 174 -5.87 1.30 0.47
C ALA A 174 -4.41 1.33 1.00
N GLU A 175 -4.21 1.77 2.24
CA GLU A 175 -2.89 1.81 2.91
C GLU A 175 -2.31 0.39 3.11
N ALA A 176 -3.15 -0.57 3.52
CA ALA A 176 -2.78 -1.98 3.65
C ALA A 176 -2.38 -2.60 2.30
N LYS A 177 -3.21 -2.39 1.27
CA LYS A 177 -2.95 -2.87 -0.09
C LYS A 177 -1.66 -2.29 -0.67
N CYS A 178 -1.42 -1.00 -0.46
CA CYS A 178 -0.18 -0.35 -0.89
C CYS A 178 1.03 -0.92 -0.13
N SER A 179 0.94 -1.11 1.19
CA SER A 179 2.01 -1.72 1.99
C SER A 179 2.37 -3.14 1.53
N ALA A 180 1.36 -3.96 1.26
CA ALA A 180 1.56 -5.30 0.72
C ALA A 180 2.19 -5.25 -0.69
N ALA A 181 1.74 -4.34 -1.56
CA ALA A 181 2.27 -4.17 -2.90
C ALA A 181 3.74 -3.70 -2.88
N VAL A 182 4.09 -2.74 -2.03
CA VAL A 182 5.47 -2.27 -1.83
C VAL A 182 6.39 -3.42 -1.42
N LEU A 183 5.96 -4.26 -0.48
CA LEU A 183 6.77 -5.40 -0.03
C LEU A 183 6.93 -6.49 -1.10
N ALA A 184 5.96 -6.59 -2.01
CA ALA A 184 6.02 -7.49 -3.17
C ALA A 184 6.88 -6.94 -4.32
N CYS A 185 7.28 -5.67 -4.26
CA CYS A 185 8.15 -5.08 -5.26
C CYS A 185 9.56 -5.67 -5.16
N SER A 186 10.06 -6.25 -6.26
CA SER A 186 11.40 -6.83 -6.35
C SER A 186 12.47 -5.75 -6.55
N CYS A 187 12.58 -4.84 -5.58
CA CYS A 187 13.50 -3.73 -5.65
C CYS A 187 14.85 -4.13 -5.05
N LEU A 188 15.83 -4.48 -5.89
CA LEU A 188 17.23 -4.56 -5.47
C LEU A 188 17.78 -3.15 -5.25
N ILE A 189 17.36 -2.49 -4.17
CA ILE A 189 17.92 -1.17 -3.77
C ILE A 189 19.44 -1.28 -3.45
N VAL A 190 19.98 -2.51 -3.43
CA VAL A 190 21.39 -2.84 -3.23
C VAL A 190 22.29 -2.41 -4.40
N SER A 191 21.76 -2.15 -5.61
CA SER A 191 22.59 -1.98 -6.82
C SER A 191 22.54 -0.61 -7.52
N GLY A 192 21.96 0.43 -6.91
CA GLY A 192 22.04 1.80 -7.43
C GLY A 192 20.75 2.61 -7.31
N PRO A 193 20.72 3.84 -7.86
CA PRO A 193 19.62 4.79 -7.69
C PRO A 193 18.35 4.44 -8.48
N GLY A 194 18.24 3.22 -9.00
CA GLY A 194 17.02 2.64 -9.58
C GLY A 194 15.98 2.39 -8.49
N ALA A 195 15.47 3.47 -7.95
CA ALA A 195 14.26 3.46 -7.17
C ALA A 195 13.14 2.85 -8.01
N CYS A 196 12.44 1.94 -7.37
CA CYS A 196 11.68 0.92 -8.03
C CYS A 196 10.40 1.53 -8.62
N ALA A 197 10.25 1.53 -9.96
CA ALA A 197 9.01 1.91 -10.64
C ALA A 197 7.77 1.23 -10.02
N CYS A 198 7.94 0.00 -9.51
CA CYS A 198 6.90 -0.73 -8.77
C CYS A 198 6.42 -0.02 -7.50
N VAL A 199 7.34 0.55 -6.70
CA VAL A 199 6.98 1.28 -5.47
C VAL A 199 6.24 2.56 -5.83
N LEU A 200 6.71 3.31 -6.84
CA LEU A 200 6.01 4.50 -7.30
C LEU A 200 4.62 4.18 -7.85
N ALA A 201 4.48 3.09 -8.60
CA ALA A 201 3.16 2.63 -9.07
C ALA A 201 2.22 2.22 -7.92
N ALA A 202 2.75 1.60 -6.86
CA ALA A 202 1.96 1.28 -5.67
C ALA A 202 1.51 2.54 -4.92
N LEU A 203 2.37 3.54 -4.81
CA LEU A 203 2.07 4.83 -4.20
C LEU A 203 1.09 5.66 -5.03
N ASP A 204 1.21 5.61 -6.35
CA ASP A 204 0.28 6.26 -7.25
C ASP A 204 -1.12 5.62 -7.16
N LYS A 205 -1.16 4.29 -7.12
CA LYS A 205 -2.41 3.56 -6.93
C LYS A 205 -3.06 3.84 -5.57
N LEU A 206 -2.26 4.05 -4.52
CA LEU A 206 -2.74 4.50 -3.22
C LEU A 206 -3.46 5.85 -3.34
N ASP A 207 -2.85 6.83 -4.01
CA ASP A 207 -3.47 8.13 -4.22
C ASP A 207 -4.82 8.02 -4.95
N ASP A 208 -4.89 7.24 -6.04
CA ASP A 208 -6.13 6.97 -6.76
C ASP A 208 -7.23 6.39 -5.85
N ASP A 209 -6.87 5.38 -5.05
CA ASP A 209 -7.79 4.69 -4.13
C ASP A 209 -8.24 5.65 -3.01
N LEU A 210 -7.37 6.52 -2.49
CA LEU A 210 -7.72 7.56 -1.51
C LEU A 210 -8.63 8.64 -2.09
N GLN A 211 -8.37 9.10 -3.31
CA GLN A 211 -9.24 10.05 -3.99
C GLN A 211 -10.63 9.44 -4.29
N ALA A 212 -10.69 8.16 -4.65
CA ALA A 212 -11.94 7.44 -4.81
C ALA A 212 -12.74 7.39 -3.50
N ALA A 213 -12.09 6.98 -2.40
CA ALA A 213 -12.70 6.97 -1.08
C ALA A 213 -13.25 8.35 -0.68
N LYS A 214 -12.51 9.43 -0.97
CA LYS A 214 -12.95 10.80 -0.69
C LYS A 214 -14.19 11.19 -1.51
N ARG A 215 -14.22 10.86 -2.80
CA ARG A 215 -15.40 11.11 -3.65
C ARG A 215 -16.62 10.36 -3.14
N ASP A 216 -16.46 9.10 -2.73
CA ASP A 216 -17.54 8.28 -2.20
C ASP A 216 -18.07 8.83 -0.86
N PHE A 217 -17.18 9.32 0.01
CA PHE A 217 -17.55 10.02 1.22
C PHE A 217 -18.39 11.27 0.93
N GLU A 218 -17.93 12.15 0.03
CA GLU A 218 -18.66 13.36 -0.38
C GLU A 218 -20.01 13.03 -1.03
N ASN A 219 -20.10 11.92 -1.78
CA ASN A 219 -21.36 11.42 -2.35
C ASN A 219 -22.32 10.96 -1.25
N CYS A 220 -21.84 10.19 -0.28
CA CYS A 220 -22.62 9.71 0.86
C CYS A 220 -23.18 10.88 1.66
N GLN A 221 -22.36 11.89 1.97
CA GLN A 221 -22.80 13.10 2.66
C GLN A 221 -23.95 13.80 1.92
N ARG A 222 -23.85 13.94 0.59
CA ARG A 222 -24.89 14.55 -0.24
C ARG A 222 -26.21 13.79 -0.27
N GLN A 223 -26.19 12.46 -0.11
CA GLN A 223 -27.41 11.64 -0.07
C GLN A 223 -28.13 11.71 1.28
N HIS A 224 -27.43 12.13 2.35
CA HIS A 224 -27.97 12.32 3.69
C HIS A 224 -28.37 13.78 3.99
N HIS A 225 -28.40 14.64 2.97
CA HIS A 225 -28.92 16.01 2.98
C HIS A 225 -30.28 16.09 2.29
#